data_AF-Q19UL1-F1
#
_entry.id   AF-Q19UL1-F1
#
_cell.length_a   1.000
_cell.length_b   1.000
_cell.length_c   1.000
_cell.angle_alpha   90.00
_cell.angle_beta   90.00
_cell.angle_gamma   90.00
#
_symmetry.space_group_name_H-M   'P 1'
#
loop_
_entity.id
_entity.type
_entity.pdbx_description
1 polymer ?
#
loop_
_entity_poly.entity_id
_entity_poly.type
_entity_poly.pdbx_seq_one_letter_code
_entity_poly.pdbx_strand_id
1 'polypeptide(L)' 'RDQCESNPCLNGGSCKDDINSYECWCPFGFEGKNCEL' A
#
# COMPACT_ATOMS: atom_id res chain seq x y z
N ARG A 1 -4.38 14.39 -5.70
CA ARG A 1 -3.99 14.05 -4.32
C ARG A 1 -3.63 12.59 -4.39
N ASP A 2 -2.42 12.29 -4.81
CA ASP A 2 -1.99 10.91 -5.01
C ASP A 2 -1.51 10.38 -3.65
N GLN A 3 -2.21 9.38 -3.14
CA GLN A 3 -1.91 8.85 -1.81
C GLN A 3 -0.74 7.85 -1.87
N CYS A 4 -0.35 7.44 -3.07
CA CYS A 4 0.82 6.63 -3.34
C CYS A 4 2.12 7.44 -3.51
N GLU A 5 2.07 8.77 -3.69
CA GLU A 5 3.27 9.62 -3.77
C GLU A 5 4.16 9.52 -2.53
N SER A 6 3.57 9.23 -1.37
CA SER A 6 4.31 9.05 -0.11
C SER A 6 4.87 7.65 0.07
N ASN A 7 4.67 6.74 -0.90
CA ASN A 7 5.03 5.32 -0.84
C ASN A 7 4.62 4.66 0.50
N PRO A 8 3.31 4.60 0.82
CA PRO A 8 2.85 4.07 2.09
C PRO A 8 3.03 2.55 2.23
N CYS A 9 3.10 1.81 1.11
CA CYS A 9 3.23 0.35 1.12
C CYS A 9 4.68 -0.09 1.38
N LEU A 10 4.87 -0.92 2.39
CA LEU A 10 6.15 -1.47 2.84
C LEU A 10 6.39 -2.87 2.25
N ASN A 11 7.58 -3.41 2.51
CA ASN A 11 7.95 -4.79 2.18
C ASN A 11 7.74 -5.18 0.70
N GLY A 12 7.82 -4.22 -0.21
CA GLY A 12 7.61 -4.45 -1.65
C GLY A 12 6.14 -4.51 -2.08
N GLY A 13 5.21 -4.04 -1.24
CA GLY A 13 3.80 -3.88 -1.60
C GLY A 13 3.59 -2.86 -2.72
N SER A 14 2.63 -3.14 -3.60
CA SER A 14 2.25 -2.21 -4.68
C SER A 14 1.15 -1.27 -4.22
N CYS A 15 1.37 0.03 -4.36
CA CYS A 15 0.35 1.03 -4.02
C CYS A 15 -0.59 1.29 -5.19
N LYS A 16 -1.88 1.33 -4.90
CA LYS A 16 -2.94 1.70 -5.84
C LYS A 16 -3.73 2.87 -5.28
N ASP A 17 -3.73 3.99 -5.99
CA ASP A 17 -4.54 5.16 -5.65
C ASP A 17 -6.03 4.85 -5.93
N ASP A 18 -6.89 5.19 -4.97
CA ASP A 18 -8.34 4.99 -5.01
C ASP A 18 -9.03 6.33 -4.71
N ILE A 19 -10.33 6.42 -5.00
CA ILE A 19 -11.10 7.68 -5.08
C ILE A 19 -11.04 8.53 -3.81
N ASN A 20 -10.72 7.95 -2.64
CA ASN A 20 -10.45 8.68 -1.39
C ASN A 20 -9.48 7.93 -0.44
N SER A 21 -8.77 6.93 -0.93
CA SER A 21 -7.81 6.15 -0.15
C SER A 21 -6.70 5.64 -1.05
N TYR A 22 -5.73 4.95 -0.46
CA TYR A 22 -4.86 4.03 -1.19
C TYR A 22 -5.15 2.61 -0.73
N GLU A 23 -4.86 1.66 -1.59
CA GLU A 23 -4.83 0.24 -1.29
C GLU A 23 -3.41 -0.28 -1.52
N CYS A 24 -2.88 -1.05 -0.57
CA CYS A 24 -1.61 -1.74 -0.72
C CYS A 24 -1.86 -3.20 -1.08
N TRP A 25 -1.26 -3.65 -2.18
CA TRP A 25 -1.25 -5.05 -2.57
C TRP A 25 0.01 -5.70 -2.02
N CYS A 26 -0.17 -6.50 -0.98
CA CYS A 26 0.91 -7.09 -0.23
C CYS A 26 1.41 -8.41 -0.86
N PRO A 27 2.73 -8.67 -0.84
CA PRO A 27 3.27 -9.96 -1.22
C PRO A 27 2.84 -11.05 -0.23
N PHE A 28 2.93 -12.32 -0.64
CA PHE A 28 2.60 -13.46 0.21
C PHE A 28 3.44 -13.46 1.50
N GLY A 29 2.76 -13.53 2.65
CA GLY A 29 3.39 -13.48 3.97
C GLY A 29 3.45 -12.09 4.60
N PHE A 30 3.01 -11.04 3.89
CA PHE A 30 2.83 -9.70 4.46
C PHE A 30 1.36 -9.31 4.57
N GLU A 31 1.02 -8.66 5.66
CA GLU A 31 -0.34 -8.23 5.99
C GLU A 31 -0.35 -6.80 6.57
N GLY A 32 -1.54 -6.28 6.85
CA GLY A 32 -1.73 -4.91 7.33
C GLY A 32 -2.05 -3.92 6.21
N LYS A 33 -2.36 -2.68 6.59
CA LYS A 33 -2.81 -1.65 5.63
C LYS A 33 -1.68 -1.21 4.70
N ASN A 34 -0.45 -1.30 5.19
CA ASN A 34 0.78 -0.90 4.52
C ASN A 34 1.69 -2.08 4.27
N CYS A 35 1.22 -3.33 4.37
CA CYS A 35 2.08 -4.52 4.28
C CYS A 35 3.20 -4.51 5.34
N GLU A 36 2.92 -3.98 6.53
CA GLU A 36 3.88 -3.80 7.61
C GLU A 36 4.06 -5.03 8.52
N LEU A 37 3.13 -5.97 8.47
CA LEU A 37 3.13 -7.22 9.24
C LEU A 37 3.64 -8.38 8.41
#